data_AF-A0A060YHE4-F1
#
_entry.id   AF-A0A060YHE4-F1
#
_cell.length_a   1.000
_cell.length_b   1.000
_cell.length_c   1.000
_cell.angle_alpha   90.00
_cell.angle_beta   90.00
_cell.angle_gamma   90.00
#
_symmetry.space_group_name_H-M   'P 1'
#
loop_
_entity.id
_entity.type
_entity.pdbx_description
1 polymer ?
#
loop_
_entity_poly.entity_id
_entity_poly.type
_entity_poly.pdbx_seq_one_letter_code
_entity_poly.pdbx_strand_id
1 'polypeptide(L)'
;MDLCVIGAYLGKGKRAGTYGGFLLACYDEDNEEFQSVCKIGTGFKDEDLEQHYKFLKEHILPKPRPYYRVDQSTEPDLWLDAVQVWEVKCADLSLSPIYKAGMGLVSTTLVCPLARQY
;
A
#
# COMPACT_ATOMS: atom_id res chain seq x y z
N MET A 1 -0.85 -10.12 6.90
CA MET A 1 0.07 -9.98 5.76
C MET A 1 0.71 -8.62 5.87
N ASP A 2 2.03 -8.55 5.70
CA ASP A 2 2.78 -7.30 5.79
C ASP A 2 2.82 -6.66 4.40
N LEU A 3 2.26 -5.47 4.29
CA LEU A 3 2.13 -4.77 3.02
C LEU A 3 2.71 -3.37 3.14
N CYS A 4 3.45 -2.95 2.13
CA CYS A 4 4.04 -1.61 2.05
C CYS A 4 3.03 -0.64 1.47
N VAL A 5 2.92 0.55 2.08
CA VAL A 5 2.14 1.65 1.52
C VAL A 5 2.94 2.28 0.39
N ILE A 6 2.44 2.19 -0.84
CA ILE A 6 3.10 2.75 -2.04
C ILE A 6 2.30 3.89 -2.68
N GLY A 7 1.09 4.15 -2.20
CA GLY A 7 0.26 5.22 -2.71
C GLY A 7 -0.91 5.56 -1.80
N ALA A 8 -1.49 6.73 -2.03
CA ALA A 8 -2.66 7.22 -1.32
C ALA A 8 -3.70 7.79 -2.29
N TYR A 9 -4.96 7.64 -1.90
CA TYR A 9 -6.12 8.19 -2.59
C TYR A 9 -6.67 9.35 -1.79
N LEU A 10 -6.95 10.46 -2.46
CA LEU A 10 -7.50 11.64 -1.83
C LEU A 10 -8.96 11.39 -1.45
N GLY A 11 -9.29 11.68 -0.19
CA GLY A 11 -10.67 11.63 0.27
C GLY A 11 -11.52 12.67 -0.49
N LYS A 12 -12.66 12.25 -1.02
CA LYS A 12 -13.64 13.15 -1.66
C LYS A 12 -14.75 13.53 -0.68
N GLY A 13 -15.33 14.72 -0.81
CA GLY A 13 -16.50 15.16 -0.03
C GLY A 13 -16.17 15.60 1.40
N LYS A 14 -16.83 15.02 2.41
CA LYS A 14 -16.64 15.40 3.83
C LYS A 14 -15.24 15.13 4.38
N ARG A 15 -14.45 14.28 3.71
CA ARG A 15 -13.04 13.96 4.03
C ARG A 15 -12.05 14.64 3.07
N ALA A 16 -12.48 15.69 2.36
CA ALA A 16 -11.61 16.49 1.51
C ALA A 16 -10.56 17.20 2.38
N GLY A 17 -9.36 16.64 2.44
CA GLY A 17 -8.28 17.10 3.31
C GLY A 17 -7.43 15.97 3.89
N THR A 18 -7.97 14.74 3.93
CA THR A 18 -7.25 13.53 4.37
C THR A 18 -7.23 12.46 3.28
N TYR A 19 -6.48 11.38 3.50
CA TYR A 19 -6.47 10.23 2.60
C TYR A 19 -7.71 9.37 2.84
N GLY A 20 -8.49 9.13 1.78
CA GLY A 20 -9.67 8.28 1.81
C GLY A 20 -9.33 6.80 1.62
N GLY A 21 -8.12 6.50 1.18
CA GLY A 21 -7.59 5.16 1.11
C GLY A 21 -6.11 5.14 0.79
N PHE A 22 -5.52 3.96 0.94
CA PHE A 22 -4.11 3.68 0.73
C PHE A 22 -3.97 2.49 -0.20
N LEU A 23 -3.02 2.59 -1.12
CA LEU A 23 -2.63 1.49 -1.99
C LEU A 23 -1.48 0.73 -1.31
N LEU A 24 -1.73 -0.55 -1.10
CA LEU A 24 -0.79 -1.46 -0.48
C LEU A 24 -0.17 -2.38 -1.53
N ALA A 25 1.13 -2.62 -1.39
CA ALA A 25 1.88 -3.50 -2.26
C ALA A 25 2.71 -4.50 -1.46
N CYS A 26 2.91 -5.66 -2.05
CA CYS A 26 3.86 -6.65 -1.59
C CYS A 26 5.19 -6.45 -2.29
N TYR A 27 6.29 -6.66 -1.59
CA TYR A 27 7.61 -6.77 -2.22
C TYR A 27 7.80 -8.18 -2.77
N ASP A 28 8.18 -8.29 -4.03
CA ASP A 28 8.52 -9.53 -4.71
C ASP A 28 10.05 -9.65 -4.77
N GLU A 29 10.62 -10.59 -4.00
CA GLU A 29 12.07 -10.81 -3.95
C GLU A 29 12.62 -11.39 -5.26
N ASP A 30 11.81 -12.13 -6.03
CA ASP A 30 12.26 -12.79 -7.26
C ASP A 30 12.46 -11.78 -8.39
N ASN A 31 11.61 -10.74 -8.44
CA ASN A 31 11.65 -9.70 -9.46
C ASN A 31 12.20 -8.36 -8.95
N GLU A 32 12.49 -8.25 -7.65
CA GLU A 32 12.89 -7.01 -6.97
C GLU A 32 11.89 -5.84 -7.20
N GLU A 33 10.59 -6.16 -7.22
CA GLU A 33 9.52 -5.24 -7.59
C GLU A 33 8.40 -5.17 -6.53
N PHE A 34 7.75 -4.03 -6.40
CA PHE A 34 6.57 -3.87 -5.52
C PHE A 34 5.30 -4.05 -6.33
N GLN A 35 4.55 -5.11 -6.04
CA GLN A 35 3.30 -5.44 -6.73
C GLN A 35 2.10 -4.97 -5.91
N SER A 36 1.20 -4.19 -6.50
CA SER A 36 -0.02 -3.76 -5.83
C SER A 36 -0.92 -4.95 -5.48
N VAL A 37 -1.36 -5.02 -4.23
CA VAL A 37 -2.19 -6.11 -3.68
C VAL A 37 -3.62 -5.67 -3.48
N CYS A 38 -3.83 -4.57 -2.75
CA CYS A 38 -5.18 -4.12 -2.42
C CYS A 38 -5.20 -2.65 -2.03
N LYS A 39 -6.39 -2.06 -2.14
CA LYS A 39 -6.69 -0.76 -1.56
C LYS A 39 -7.38 -0.94 -0.22
N ILE A 40 -6.88 -0.26 0.81
CA ILE A 40 -7.56 -0.15 2.10
C ILE A 40 -8.07 1.27 2.29
N GLY A 41 -9.31 1.43 2.76
CA GLY A 41 -9.90 2.76 3.01
C GLY A 41 -10.81 2.81 4.24
N THR A 42 -10.89 1.69 4.96
CA THR A 42 -11.82 1.47 6.07
C THR A 42 -11.10 0.62 7.12
N GLY A 43 -11.31 0.90 8.41
CA GLY A 43 -10.73 0.12 9.51
C GLY A 43 -9.64 0.84 10.31
N PHE A 44 -9.27 2.06 9.92
CA PHE A 44 -8.41 2.93 10.72
C PHE A 44 -9.25 3.78 11.67
N LYS A 45 -8.73 4.01 12.88
CA LYS A 45 -9.26 5.07 13.74
C LYS A 45 -8.88 6.42 13.14
N ASP A 46 -9.71 7.43 13.38
CA ASP A 46 -9.48 8.78 12.83
C ASP A 46 -8.13 9.38 13.30
N GLU A 47 -7.73 9.08 14.55
CA GLU A 47 -6.44 9.50 15.13
C GLU A 47 -5.25 8.89 14.40
N ASP A 48 -5.27 7.57 14.18
CA ASP A 48 -4.21 6.85 13.45
C ASP A 48 -4.14 7.35 11.99
N LEU A 49 -5.30 7.57 11.38
CA LEU A 49 -5.39 8.07 10.00
C LEU A 49 -4.78 9.47 9.86
N GLU A 50 -4.98 10.36 10.83
CA GLU A 50 -4.31 11.66 10.87
C GLU A 50 -2.79 11.54 11.04
N GLN A 51 -2.30 10.62 11.89
CA GLN A 51 -0.87 10.39 12.06
C GLN A 51 -0.22 9.88 10.77
N HIS A 52 -0.82 8.86 10.15
CA HIS A 52 -0.37 8.33 8.86
C HIS A 52 -0.44 9.39 7.77
N TYR A 53 -1.50 10.20 7.74
CA TYR A 53 -1.61 11.30 6.80
C TYR A 53 -0.45 12.30 6.95
N LYS A 54 -0.15 12.73 8.18
CA LYS A 54 0.95 13.69 8.45
C LYS A 54 2.30 13.10 8.03
N PHE A 55 2.57 11.85 8.40
CA PHE A 55 3.82 11.17 8.06
C PHE A 55 3.98 10.97 6.55
N LEU A 56 2.98 10.37 5.89
CA LEU A 56 3.05 10.04 4.46
C LEU A 56 3.06 11.28 3.57
N LYS A 57 2.49 12.40 4.03
CA LYS A 57 2.53 13.66 3.31
C LYS A 57 3.96 14.17 3.07
N GLU A 58 4.90 13.83 3.94
CA GLU A 58 6.32 14.17 3.78
C GLU A 58 7.05 13.22 2.81
N HIS A 59 6.48 12.04 2.55
CA HIS A 59 7.04 11.00 1.68
C HIS A 59 6.31 10.88 0.33
N ILE A 60 5.65 11.96 -0.12
CA ILE A 60 5.01 12.00 -1.43
C ILE A 60 6.06 12.06 -2.52
N LEU A 61 5.95 11.14 -3.48
CA LEU A 61 6.76 11.11 -4.68
C LEU A 61 6.01 11.80 -5.83
N PRO A 62 6.69 12.63 -6.64
CA PRO A 62 6.09 13.26 -7.81
C PRO A 62 5.80 12.27 -8.93
N LYS A 63 6.45 11.10 -8.93
CA LYS A 63 6.31 10.04 -9.94
C LYS A 63 6.42 8.66 -9.28
N PRO A 64 5.77 7.63 -9.84
CA PRO A 64 5.98 6.25 -9.40
C PRO A 64 7.44 5.85 -9.59
N ARG A 65 7.93 5.01 -8.68
CA ARG A 65 9.23 4.39 -8.84
C ARG A 65 9.16 3.32 -9.94
N PRO A 66 10.23 3.09 -10.72
CA PRO A 66 10.19 2.18 -11.88
C PRO A 66 9.92 0.71 -11.50
N TYR A 67 10.23 0.36 -10.25
CA TYR A 67 10.00 -0.96 -9.67
C TYR A 67 8.61 -1.11 -9.03
N TYR A 68 7.73 -0.11 -9.14
CA TYR A 68 6.33 -0.25 -8.74
C TYR A 68 5.52 -0.85 -9.90
N ARG A 69 4.91 -2.01 -9.65
CA ARG A 69 3.98 -2.69 -10.54
C ARG A 69 2.57 -2.49 -10.00
N VAL A 70 1.92 -1.47 -10.53
CA VAL A 70 0.52 -1.16 -10.27
C VAL A 70 -0.24 -1.22 -11.59
N ASP A 71 -1.39 -1.89 -11.60
CA ASP A 71 -2.26 -1.90 -12.77
C ASP A 71 -2.99 -0.55 -12.90
N GLN A 72 -3.24 -0.10 -14.14
CA GLN A 72 -3.85 1.22 -14.42
C GLN A 72 -5.23 1.40 -13.76
N SER A 73 -5.93 0.31 -13.47
CA SER A 73 -7.23 0.33 -12.78
C SER A 73 -7.13 0.69 -11.29
N THR A 74 -5.94 0.59 -10.70
CA THR A 74 -5.68 0.81 -9.28
C THR A 74 -4.61 1.90 -9.04
N GLU A 75 -4.32 2.73 -10.04
CA GLU A 75 -3.39 3.85 -9.87
C GLU A 75 -3.85 4.80 -8.75
N PRO A 76 -2.97 5.15 -7.80
CA PRO A 76 -3.27 6.08 -6.73
C PRO A 76 -3.20 7.53 -7.23
N ASP A 77 -3.90 8.43 -6.53
CA ASP A 77 -3.82 9.88 -6.82
C ASP A 77 -2.42 10.43 -6.45
N LEU A 78 -1.82 9.89 -5.40
CA LEU A 78 -0.51 10.26 -4.89
C LEU A 78 0.37 9.03 -4.76
N TRP A 79 1.56 9.11 -5.32
CA TRP A 79 2.60 8.10 -5.14
C TRP A 79 3.33 8.36 -3.83
N LEU A 80 3.56 7.31 -3.06
CA LEU A 80 4.23 7.37 -1.78
C LEU A 80 5.49 6.51 -1.82
N ASP A 81 6.49 6.92 -1.07
CA ASP A 81 7.65 6.08 -0.86
C ASP A 81 7.31 4.89 0.03
N ALA A 82 7.87 3.72 -0.27
CA ALA A 82 7.61 2.47 0.44
C ALA A 82 8.35 2.42 1.79
N VAL A 83 8.10 3.42 2.66
CA VAL A 83 8.76 3.59 3.96
C VAL A 83 7.97 2.99 5.11
N GLN A 84 6.68 2.72 4.91
CA GLN A 84 5.80 2.21 5.96
C GLN A 84 5.18 0.88 5.58
N VAL A 85 5.33 -0.10 6.47
CA VAL A 85 4.75 -1.44 6.34
C VAL A 85 3.61 -1.58 7.33
N TRP A 86 2.46 -2.02 6.84
CA TRP A 86 1.26 -2.24 7.62
C TRP A 86 0.92 -3.72 7.66
N GLU A 87 0.70 -4.23 8.87
CA GLU A 87 0.14 -5.55 9.06
C GLU A 87 -1.37 -5.48 8.77
N VAL A 88 -1.78 -6.04 7.64
CA VAL A 88 -3.19 -6.14 7.28
C VAL A 88 -3.73 -7.51 7.65
N LYS A 89 -4.79 -7.51 8.45
CA LYS A 89 -5.60 -8.68 8.75
C LYS A 89 -6.82 -8.67 7.85
N CYS A 90 -6.80 -9.47 6.79
CA CYS A 90 -7.97 -9.74 5.96
C CYS A 90 -8.65 -11.02 6.44
N ALA A 91 -9.98 -11.00 6.53
CA ALA A 91 -10.77 -12.17 6.89
C ALA A 91 -10.81 -13.22 5.76
N ASP A 92 -10.77 -12.77 4.50
CA ASP A 92 -10.70 -13.60 3.31
C ASP A 92 -9.86 -12.90 2.24
N LEU A 93 -8.81 -13.56 1.74
CA LEU A 93 -8.13 -13.16 0.50
C LEU A 93 -8.82 -13.93 -0.64
N SER A 94 -9.60 -13.23 -1.47
CA SER A 94 -10.06 -13.80 -2.73
C SER A 94 -9.04 -13.53 -3.83
N LEU A 95 -8.73 -14.55 -4.63
CA LEU A 95 -7.91 -14.39 -5.82
C LEU A 95 -8.63 -13.43 -6.78
N SER A 96 -8.06 -12.24 -6.90
CA SER A 96 -8.52 -11.23 -7.82
C SER A 96 -7.76 -11.40 -9.14
N PRO A 97 -8.44 -11.47 -10.30
CA PRO A 97 -7.76 -11.46 -11.60
C PRO A 97 -7.08 -10.11 -11.91
N ILE A 98 -7.30 -9.10 -11.06
CA ILE A 98 -6.80 -7.73 -11.22
C ILE A 98 -5.52 -7.51 -10.40
N TYR A 99 -5.32 -8.24 -9.31
CA TYR A 99 -4.14 -8.08 -8.46
C TYR A 99 -3.15 -9.22 -8.76
N LYS A 100 -2.04 -8.88 -9.40
CA LYS A 100 -0.99 -9.84 -9.77
C LYS A 100 -0.18 -10.36 -8.58
N ALA A 101 -0.28 -9.69 -7.44
CA ALA A 101 0.42 -10.07 -6.23
C ALA A 101 -0.18 -11.36 -5.64
N GLY A 102 0.62 -12.42 -5.58
CA GLY A 102 0.26 -13.66 -4.90
C GLY A 102 -0.16 -14.83 -5.79
N MET A 103 0.30 -14.93 -7.04
CA MET A 103 0.36 -16.23 -7.71
C MET A 103 1.36 -17.14 -6.96
N GLY A 104 0.88 -17.83 -5.91
CA GLY A 104 1.58 -18.98 -5.29
C GLY A 104 2.33 -18.75 -3.98
N LEU A 105 2.46 -17.52 -3.47
CA LEU A 105 3.33 -17.19 -2.33
C LEU A 105 2.57 -16.82 -1.04
N VAL A 106 1.42 -17.45 -0.78
CA VAL A 106 0.76 -17.35 0.53
C VAL A 106 1.46 -18.32 1.50
N SER A 107 2.71 -18.01 1.88
CA SER A 107 3.32 -18.56 3.11
C SER A 107 4.58 -17.79 3.50
N THR A 108 4.46 -17.04 4.60
CA THR A 108 5.49 -16.84 5.66
C THR A 108 6.77 -16.05 5.37
N THR A 109 7.15 -15.72 4.14
CA THR A 109 8.42 -15.00 3.89
C THR A 109 8.25 -13.89 2.86
N LEU A 110 7.70 -12.75 3.28
CA LEU A 110 7.74 -11.53 2.48
C LEU A 110 8.33 -10.44 3.35
N VAL A 111 9.65 -10.35 3.33
CA VAL A 111 10.41 -9.38 4.11
C VAL A 111 10.59 -8.16 3.21
N CYS A 112 10.01 -7.03 3.60
CA CYS A 112 10.47 -5.76 3.03
C CYS A 112 11.88 -5.49 3.60
N PRO A 113 12.94 -5.46 2.77
CA PRO A 113 14.31 -5.27 3.27
C PRO A 113 14.52 -3.90 3.95
N LEU A 114 13.58 -2.96 3.78
CA LEU A 114 13.59 -1.63 4.39
C LEU A 114 12.82 -1.52 5.71
N ALA A 115 12.13 -2.58 6.17
CA ALA A 115 11.27 -2.53 7.36
C ALA A 115 11.93 -2.99 8.66
N ARG A 116 13.27 -3.04 8.72
CA ARG A 116 13.98 -3.46 9.94
C ARG A 116 14.29 -2.25 10.82
N GLN A 117 13.29 -1.82 11.57
CA GLN A 117 13.32 -1.14 12.87
C GLN A 117 11.84 -1.09 13.29
N TYR A 118 11.33 -2.04 14.08
CA TYR A 118 11.60 -2.26 15.51
C TYR A 118 11.48 -3.74 15.90
#